data_AF-A0A8H5V2S3-F1
#
_entry.id   AF-A0A8H5V2S3-F1
#
_cell.length_a   1.000
_cell.length_b   1.000
_cell.length_c   1.000
_cell.angle_alpha   90.00
_cell.angle_beta   90.00
_cell.angle_gamma   90.00
#
_symmetry.space_group_name_H-M   'P 1'
#
loop_
_entity.id
_entity.type
_entity.pdbx_description
1 polymer ?
#
loop_
_entity_poly.entity_id
_entity_poly.type
_entity_poly.pdbx_seq_one_letter_code
_entity_poly.pdbx_strand_id
1 'polypeptide(L)'
;MKGDSHHAMAPSEQSAIASVISCDPSPVDKPQIENVDYQQTNLRKRFTFVSTIAFGFTTMNSWVAFASGLAVPLSCGAGPTLIYGLLVGGIVMSILATGYAELASAFPSVGGQYHIVYMTFPASTRRFAAFFTGWMSILYTMGATASCSFFVAQSILKLVTLSNETYVGQSWHVYLVHICLCTIAFLAASRFPAALGSIVVSVFWLSIIVFIASLVTLLAVQEVKQPSKFVFTEFTNVSGWTNGWAAMIGLASCLWAYCGIDAIMLKLKCIF
;
A
#
# COMPACT_ATOMS: atom_id res chain seq x y z
N MET A 1 40.74 -31.04 -59.87
CA MET A 1 39.79 -30.73 -60.96
C MET A 1 38.46 -30.39 -60.33
N LYS A 2 37.98 -29.14 -60.55
CA LYS A 2 36.59 -28.63 -60.54
C LYS A 2 35.63 -29.10 -59.41
N GLY A 3 34.95 -28.24 -58.67
CA GLY A 3 34.79 -26.79 -58.74
C GLY A 3 33.84 -26.30 -57.65
N ASP A 4 34.14 -25.11 -57.13
CA ASP A 4 33.33 -24.37 -56.16
C ASP A 4 32.04 -23.84 -56.81
N SER A 5 30.91 -24.08 -56.15
CA SER A 5 29.68 -23.31 -56.34
C SER A 5 29.64 -22.20 -55.30
N HIS A 6 29.92 -20.98 -55.78
CA HIS A 6 29.76 -19.72 -55.06
C HIS A 6 28.32 -19.55 -54.53
N HIS A 7 28.17 -19.43 -53.21
CA HIS A 7 27.11 -18.61 -52.62
C HIS A 7 27.79 -17.40 -51.98
N ALA A 8 27.73 -16.26 -52.67
CA ALA A 8 28.18 -14.97 -52.16
C ALA A 8 27.25 -14.52 -51.02
N MET A 9 27.81 -14.34 -49.83
CA MET A 9 27.14 -13.78 -48.65
C MET A 9 27.30 -12.26 -48.67
N ALA A 10 26.24 -11.54 -48.29
CA ALA A 10 26.11 -10.09 -48.48
C ALA A 10 27.08 -9.27 -47.58
N PRO A 11 27.55 -8.10 -48.06
CA PRO A 11 28.58 -7.29 -47.37
C PRO A 11 28.14 -6.65 -46.04
N SER A 12 26.90 -6.84 -45.59
CA SER A 12 26.37 -6.30 -44.33
C SER A 12 26.76 -7.11 -43.08
N GLU A 13 27.07 -8.41 -43.23
CA GLU A 13 27.37 -9.28 -42.07
C GLU A 13 28.84 -9.23 -41.63
N GLN A 14 29.78 -8.88 -42.51
CA GLN A 14 31.20 -8.70 -42.14
C GLN A 14 31.43 -7.42 -41.30
N SER A 15 30.59 -6.40 -41.45
CA SER A 15 30.67 -5.16 -40.68
C SER A 15 30.23 -5.34 -39.22
N ALA A 16 29.29 -6.27 -38.96
CA ALA A 16 28.76 -6.51 -37.62
C ALA A 16 29.70 -7.34 -36.71
N ILE A 17 30.60 -8.13 -37.29
CA ILE A 17 31.52 -8.99 -36.53
C ILE A 17 32.82 -8.23 -36.19
N ALA A 18 33.22 -7.26 -37.01
CA ALA A 18 34.42 -6.46 -36.78
C ALA A 18 34.30 -5.49 -35.57
N SER A 19 33.09 -5.11 -35.16
CA SER A 19 32.87 -4.22 -34.01
C SER A 19 32.92 -4.92 -32.64
N VAL A 20 32.96 -6.26 -32.61
CA VAL A 20 32.92 -7.05 -31.37
C VAL A 20 34.33 -7.36 -30.83
N ILE A 21 35.40 -7.13 -31.60
CA ILE A 21 36.76 -7.63 -31.27
C ILE A 21 37.73 -6.55 -30.73
N SER A 22 37.41 -5.26 -30.78
CA SER A 22 38.30 -4.22 -30.23
C SER A 22 37.98 -3.91 -28.76
N CYS A 23 38.56 -4.68 -27.83
CA CYS A 23 38.61 -4.32 -26.41
C CYS A 23 40.09 -4.20 -25.99
N ASP A 24 40.65 -2.99 -26.11
CA ASP A 24 41.93 -2.62 -25.51
C ASP A 24 41.71 -2.16 -24.05
N PRO A 25 42.57 -2.52 -23.09
CA PRO A 25 42.40 -2.17 -21.68
C PRO A 25 43.24 -0.94 -21.25
N SER A 26 42.62 0.04 -20.55
CA SER A 26 43.18 0.93 -19.47
C SER A 26 42.52 2.34 -19.48
N PRO A 27 42.59 3.17 -18.41
CA PRO A 27 42.82 2.92 -16.97
C PRO A 27 41.72 3.55 -16.07
N VAL A 28 41.88 3.31 -14.77
CA VAL A 28 41.07 3.61 -13.58
C VAL A 28 40.56 5.06 -13.39
N ASP A 29 39.36 5.16 -12.80
CA ASP A 29 38.71 6.25 -12.04
C ASP A 29 38.31 7.58 -12.70
N LYS A 30 37.04 7.64 -13.13
CA LYS A 30 36.07 8.70 -12.75
C LYS A 30 34.68 8.06 -12.64
N PRO A 31 33.85 8.34 -11.62
CA PRO A 31 32.45 7.93 -11.64
C PRO A 31 31.73 8.81 -12.67
N GLN A 32 31.82 8.42 -13.94
CA GLN A 32 30.90 8.91 -14.95
C GLN A 32 29.53 8.37 -14.55
N ILE A 33 28.69 9.27 -14.05
CA ILE A 33 27.25 9.09 -14.03
C ILE A 33 26.88 8.89 -15.50
N GLU A 34 26.89 7.62 -15.89
CA GLU A 34 26.36 7.15 -17.16
C GLU A 34 24.98 7.78 -17.27
N ASN A 35 24.84 8.69 -18.22
CA ASN A 35 23.56 9.20 -18.66
C ASN A 35 22.82 8.00 -19.24
N VAL A 36 22.25 7.18 -18.35
CA VAL A 36 21.20 6.26 -18.70
C VAL A 36 20.12 7.19 -19.22
N ASP A 37 20.04 7.25 -20.54
CA ASP A 37 18.95 7.85 -21.27
C ASP A 37 17.70 7.10 -20.80
N TYR A 38 17.09 7.58 -19.71
CA TYR A 38 15.74 7.22 -19.36
C TYR A 38 14.92 7.80 -20.49
N GLN A 39 14.80 7.05 -21.59
CA GLN A 39 13.78 7.23 -22.60
C GLN A 39 12.49 7.38 -21.82
N GLN A 40 12.13 8.65 -21.65
CA GLN A 40 11.13 9.12 -20.72
C GLN A 40 9.85 8.61 -21.33
N THR A 41 9.46 7.39 -20.93
CA THR A 41 8.21 6.77 -21.33
C THR A 41 7.18 7.67 -20.71
N ASN A 42 6.80 8.70 -21.48
CA ASN A 42 5.91 9.76 -21.07
C ASN A 42 4.58 9.08 -20.81
N LEU A 43 4.38 8.68 -19.55
CA LEU A 43 3.11 8.20 -19.05
C LEU A 43 2.15 9.37 -19.28
N ARG A 44 1.30 9.21 -20.29
CA ARG A 44 0.35 10.22 -20.77
C ARG A 44 -0.36 10.80 -19.54
N LYS A 45 -0.16 12.08 -19.24
CA LYS A 45 -0.75 12.78 -18.09
C LYS A 45 -2.28 12.67 -18.18
N ARG A 46 -2.85 11.69 -17.48
CA ARG A 46 -4.31 11.41 -17.48
C ARG A 46 -4.98 11.78 -16.15
N PHE A 47 -4.23 12.21 -15.14
CA PHE A 47 -4.77 12.49 -13.82
C PHE A 47 -4.73 14.00 -13.52
N THR A 48 -5.92 14.58 -13.31
CA THR A 48 -6.08 15.92 -12.75
C THR A 48 -5.73 15.92 -11.27
N PHE A 49 -5.29 17.05 -10.71
CA PHE A 49 -5.01 17.22 -9.27
C PHE A 49 -6.17 16.71 -8.38
N VAL A 50 -7.41 17.10 -8.72
CA VAL A 50 -8.63 16.64 -8.03
C VAL A 50 -8.81 15.13 -8.12
N SER A 51 -8.53 14.51 -9.27
CA SER A 51 -8.61 13.06 -9.44
C SER A 51 -7.57 12.33 -8.59
N THR A 52 -6.45 12.97 -8.28
CA THR A 52 -5.37 12.40 -7.46
C THR A 52 -5.73 12.43 -5.99
N ILE A 53 -6.33 13.52 -5.51
CA ILE A 53 -6.86 13.62 -4.15
C ILE A 53 -7.99 12.59 -3.95
N ALA A 54 -8.93 12.50 -4.91
CA ALA A 54 -10.01 11.53 -4.86
C ALA A 54 -9.48 10.10 -4.86
N PHE A 55 -8.52 9.79 -5.74
CA PHE A 55 -7.86 8.48 -5.79
C PHE A 55 -7.10 8.17 -4.49
N GLY A 56 -6.44 9.17 -3.91
CA GLY A 56 -5.72 9.03 -2.63
C GLY A 56 -6.66 8.73 -1.47
N PHE A 57 -7.75 9.47 -1.34
CA PHE A 57 -8.78 9.20 -0.33
C PHE A 57 -9.41 7.81 -0.51
N THR A 58 -9.70 7.43 -1.76
CA THR A 58 -10.23 6.09 -2.08
C THR A 58 -9.29 4.98 -1.65
N THR A 59 -7.99 5.15 -1.94
CA THR A 59 -6.99 4.11 -1.73
C THR A 59 -6.71 3.92 -0.24
N MET A 60 -6.70 5.00 0.54
CA MET A 60 -6.44 4.94 1.98
C MET A 60 -7.66 4.45 2.76
N ASN A 61 -8.88 4.84 2.34
CA ASN A 61 -10.16 4.48 2.95
C ASN A 61 -10.13 4.41 4.49
N SER A 62 -9.52 5.44 5.10
CA SER A 62 -9.05 5.42 6.49
C SER A 62 -10.12 5.13 7.52
N TRP A 63 -11.36 5.54 7.25
CA TRP A 63 -12.47 5.35 8.19
C TRP A 63 -12.83 3.87 8.37
N VAL A 64 -12.77 3.06 7.30
CA VAL A 64 -13.02 1.60 7.38
C VAL A 64 -11.86 0.91 8.08
N ALA A 65 -10.62 1.29 7.72
CA ALA A 65 -9.42 0.76 8.36
C ALA A 65 -9.38 1.07 9.85
N PHE A 66 -9.84 2.26 10.25
CA PHE A 66 -10.00 2.60 11.65
C PHE A 66 -11.12 1.79 12.30
N ALA A 67 -12.30 1.73 11.67
CA ALA A 67 -13.46 1.00 12.17
C ALA A 67 -13.17 -0.48 12.43
N SER A 68 -12.37 -1.13 11.58
CA SER A 68 -11.96 -2.53 11.76
C SER A 68 -11.04 -2.74 12.96
N GLY A 69 -10.24 -1.72 13.32
CA GLY A 69 -9.26 -1.77 14.41
C GLY A 69 -9.76 -1.22 15.75
N LEU A 70 -10.96 -0.66 15.85
CA LEU A 70 -11.47 0.07 17.03
C LEU A 70 -11.40 -0.70 18.35
N ALA A 71 -11.50 -2.03 18.32
CA ALA A 71 -11.53 -2.86 19.52
C ALA A 71 -10.24 -2.75 20.37
N VAL A 72 -9.09 -2.62 19.71
CA VAL A 72 -7.77 -2.55 20.38
C VAL A 72 -7.57 -1.25 21.16
N PRO A 73 -7.69 -0.05 20.56
CA PRO A 73 -7.55 1.21 21.30
C PRO A 73 -8.63 1.40 22.37
N LEU A 74 -9.84 0.86 22.16
CA LEU A 74 -10.87 0.84 23.22
C LEU A 74 -10.42 0.05 24.45
N SER A 75 -9.80 -1.11 24.23
CA SER A 75 -9.34 -2.00 25.32
C SER A 75 -8.07 -1.49 26.02
N CYS A 76 -7.25 -0.72 25.31
CA CYS A 76 -5.92 -0.29 25.76
C CYS A 76 -5.85 1.18 26.22
N GLY A 77 -7.01 1.84 26.39
CA GLY A 77 -7.06 3.22 26.87
C GLY A 77 -8.28 4.03 26.44
N ALA A 78 -9.38 3.34 26.10
CA ALA A 78 -10.72 3.89 25.86
C ALA A 78 -10.77 5.12 24.94
N GLY A 79 -11.60 6.11 25.29
CA GLY A 79 -11.81 7.34 24.52
C GLY A 79 -10.54 8.15 24.24
N PRO A 80 -9.70 8.45 25.26
CA PRO A 80 -8.52 9.29 25.06
C PRO A 80 -7.55 8.71 24.03
N THR A 81 -7.33 7.40 24.04
CA THR A 81 -6.38 6.74 23.12
C THR A 81 -6.90 6.75 21.68
N LEU A 82 -8.21 6.69 21.47
CA LEU A 82 -8.80 6.84 20.15
C LEU A 82 -8.57 8.24 19.58
N ILE A 83 -8.92 9.29 20.33
CA ILE A 83 -8.89 10.68 19.84
C ILE A 83 -7.44 11.17 19.71
N TYR A 84 -6.66 11.09 20.79
CA TYR A 84 -5.27 11.54 20.77
C TYR A 84 -4.41 10.64 19.91
N GLY A 85 -4.71 9.33 19.83
CA GLY A 85 -3.99 8.41 18.96
C GLY A 85 -4.17 8.73 17.48
N LEU A 86 -5.38 9.07 17.03
CA LEU A 86 -5.61 9.55 15.66
C LEU A 86 -4.90 10.88 15.40
N LEU A 87 -5.01 11.85 16.31
CA LEU A 87 -4.39 13.17 16.13
C LEU A 87 -2.86 13.07 16.03
N VAL A 88 -2.23 12.39 16.99
CA VAL A 88 -0.78 12.19 17.01
C VAL A 88 -0.34 11.36 15.80
N GLY A 89 -1.05 10.27 15.50
CA GLY A 89 -0.79 9.44 14.32
C GLY A 89 -0.86 10.23 13.02
N GLY A 90 -1.86 11.08 12.85
CA GLY A 90 -2.02 11.94 11.68
C GLY A 90 -0.90 12.95 11.50
N ILE A 91 -0.45 13.59 12.59
CA ILE A 91 0.68 14.54 12.56
C ILE A 91 1.97 13.82 12.13
N VAL A 92 2.28 12.69 12.78
CA VAL A 92 3.49 11.91 12.47
C VAL A 92 3.47 11.41 11.03
N MET A 93 2.33 10.88 10.58
CA MET A 93 2.16 10.38 9.21
C MET A 93 2.22 11.50 8.18
N SER A 94 1.75 12.71 8.51
CA SER A 94 1.89 13.87 7.62
C SER A 94 3.34 14.27 7.42
N ILE A 95 4.14 14.30 8.49
CA ILE A 95 5.58 14.57 8.41
C ILE A 95 6.29 13.51 7.55
N LEU A 96 5.98 12.24 7.77
CA LEU A 96 6.51 11.15 6.93
C LEU A 96 6.08 11.28 5.47
N ALA A 97 4.81 11.59 5.21
CA ALA A 97 4.28 11.78 3.86
C ALA A 97 4.99 12.92 3.12
N THR A 98 5.24 14.05 3.79
CA THR A 98 6.02 15.15 3.22
C THR A 98 7.45 14.72 2.90
N GLY A 99 8.13 14.01 3.79
CA GLY A 99 9.48 13.49 3.53
C GLY A 99 9.52 12.52 2.34
N TYR A 100 8.53 11.64 2.22
CA TYR A 100 8.40 10.76 1.06
C TYR A 100 8.07 11.53 -0.24
N ALA A 101 7.29 12.60 -0.16
CA ALA A 101 6.98 13.44 -1.31
C ALA A 101 8.22 14.14 -1.87
N GLU A 102 9.11 14.65 -1.00
CA GLU A 102 10.40 15.23 -1.40
C GLU A 102 11.33 14.20 -2.05
N LEU A 103 11.37 12.97 -1.52
CA LEU A 103 12.16 11.90 -2.14
C LEU A 103 11.57 11.46 -3.50
N ALA A 104 10.25 11.43 -3.61
CA ALA A 104 9.56 11.06 -4.85
C ALA A 104 9.71 12.14 -5.94
N SER A 105 9.79 13.42 -5.57
CA SER A 105 10.06 14.51 -6.52
C SER A 105 11.52 14.53 -6.98
N ALA A 106 12.47 14.22 -6.09
CA ALA A 106 13.89 14.14 -6.41
C ALA A 106 14.26 12.93 -7.29
N PHE A 107 13.64 11.78 -7.04
CA PHE A 107 13.94 10.53 -7.75
C PHE A 107 12.69 9.92 -8.42
N PRO A 108 12.19 10.52 -9.51
CA PRO A 108 10.99 10.04 -10.19
C PRO A 108 11.28 8.69 -10.86
N SER A 109 10.96 7.59 -10.19
CA SER A 109 11.15 6.23 -10.70
C SER A 109 9.89 5.38 -10.65
N VAL A 110 9.77 4.46 -11.61
CA VAL A 110 8.71 3.44 -11.63
C VAL A 110 8.98 2.37 -10.56
N GLY A 111 10.22 2.28 -10.07
CA GLY A 111 10.66 1.30 -9.07
C GLY A 111 10.35 1.66 -7.62
N GLY A 112 9.59 2.73 -7.35
CA GLY A 112 9.10 3.00 -6.00
C GLY A 112 10.15 3.13 -4.90
N GLN A 113 9.78 2.68 -3.70
CA GLN A 113 10.58 2.83 -2.48
C GLN A 113 11.96 2.16 -2.57
N TYR A 114 12.05 0.95 -3.14
CA TYR A 114 13.33 0.24 -3.24
C TYR A 114 14.31 0.94 -4.19
N HIS A 115 13.80 1.59 -5.23
CA HIS A 115 14.64 2.35 -6.15
C HIS A 115 15.15 3.65 -5.53
N ILE A 116 14.31 4.33 -4.75
CA ILE A 116 14.74 5.50 -3.96
C ILE A 116 15.88 5.09 -3.02
N VAL A 117 15.74 3.97 -2.30
CA VAL A 117 16.80 3.43 -1.43
C VAL A 117 18.08 3.13 -2.22
N TYR A 118 17.98 2.56 -3.41
CA TYR A 118 19.15 2.29 -4.26
C TYR A 118 19.91 3.56 -4.66
N MET A 119 19.20 4.68 -4.88
CA MET A 119 19.79 5.96 -5.27
C MET A 119 20.37 6.75 -4.09
N THR A 120 19.77 6.65 -2.91
CA THR A 120 20.21 7.42 -1.73
C THR A 120 21.37 6.77 -0.98
N PHE A 121 21.49 5.44 -1.01
CA PHE A 121 22.52 4.73 -0.25
C PHE A 121 23.90 4.71 -0.95
N PRO A 122 25.00 4.65 -0.18
CA PRO A 122 26.36 4.58 -0.74
C PRO A 122 26.58 3.31 -1.56
N ALA A 123 27.51 3.37 -2.53
CA ALA A 123 27.72 2.32 -3.54
C ALA A 123 28.01 0.93 -2.95
N SER A 124 28.60 0.86 -1.75
CA SER A 124 28.93 -0.38 -1.05
C SER A 124 27.69 -1.11 -0.51
N THR A 125 26.66 -0.39 -0.04
CA THR A 125 25.49 -0.99 0.64
C THR A 125 24.20 -0.89 -0.16
N ARG A 126 24.13 -0.03 -1.18
CA ARG A 126 22.89 0.26 -1.93
C ARG A 126 22.17 -0.97 -2.48
N ARG A 127 22.90 -1.98 -2.97
CA ARG A 127 22.33 -3.22 -3.53
C ARG A 127 21.61 -4.04 -2.45
N PHE A 128 22.27 -4.19 -1.29
CA PHE A 128 21.70 -4.93 -0.17
C PHE A 128 20.50 -4.20 0.44
N ALA A 129 20.63 -2.89 0.68
CA ALA A 129 19.55 -2.07 1.24
C ALA A 129 18.31 -2.09 0.32
N ALA A 130 18.48 -1.89 -0.99
CA ALA A 130 17.38 -1.93 -1.95
C ALA A 130 16.71 -3.31 -2.02
N PHE A 131 17.50 -4.40 -1.99
CA PHE A 131 16.97 -5.77 -1.96
C PHE A 131 16.14 -6.02 -0.70
N PHE A 132 16.66 -5.62 0.46
CA PHE A 132 15.95 -5.75 1.74
C PHE A 132 14.64 -4.94 1.75
N THR A 133 14.67 -3.68 1.31
CA THR A 133 13.47 -2.85 1.19
C THR A 133 12.44 -3.48 0.25
N GLY A 134 12.86 -4.01 -0.91
CA GLY A 134 11.97 -4.68 -1.84
C GLY A 134 11.26 -5.89 -1.21
N TRP A 135 12.01 -6.75 -0.50
CA TRP A 135 11.41 -7.89 0.21
C TRP A 135 10.45 -7.46 1.32
N MET A 136 10.80 -6.43 2.07
CA MET A 136 9.91 -5.90 3.11
C MET A 136 8.61 -5.34 2.51
N SER A 137 8.67 -4.67 1.36
CA SER A 137 7.47 -4.20 0.65
C SER A 137 6.58 -5.37 0.20
N ILE A 138 7.17 -6.48 -0.28
CA ILE A 138 6.42 -7.68 -0.68
C ILE A 138 5.73 -8.31 0.54
N LEU A 139 6.47 -8.53 1.63
CA LEU A 139 5.93 -9.11 2.86
C LEU A 139 4.80 -8.24 3.44
N TYR A 140 4.99 -6.91 3.44
CA TYR A 140 3.97 -5.95 3.84
C TYR A 140 2.71 -6.08 2.98
N THR A 141 2.85 -6.09 1.66
CA THR A 141 1.70 -6.19 0.74
C THR A 141 0.94 -7.50 0.93
N MET A 142 1.65 -8.61 1.13
CA MET A 142 1.06 -9.91 1.43
C MET A 142 0.30 -9.91 2.76
N GLY A 143 0.92 -9.39 3.82
CA GLY A 143 0.31 -9.30 5.16
C GLY A 143 -0.90 -8.36 5.19
N ALA A 144 -0.81 -7.21 4.54
CA ALA A 144 -1.91 -6.25 4.43
C ALA A 144 -3.11 -6.87 3.69
N THR A 145 -2.88 -7.54 2.57
CA THR A 145 -3.93 -8.21 1.81
C THR A 145 -4.60 -9.32 2.63
N ALA A 146 -3.80 -10.15 3.31
CA ALA A 146 -4.33 -11.22 4.17
C ALA A 146 -5.17 -10.66 5.33
N SER A 147 -4.70 -9.59 5.98
CA SER A 147 -5.41 -8.91 7.07
C SER A 147 -6.78 -8.39 6.63
N CYS A 148 -6.84 -7.69 5.49
CA CYS A 148 -8.10 -7.16 4.96
C CYS A 148 -9.10 -8.27 4.61
N SER A 149 -8.66 -9.32 3.92
CA SER A 149 -9.53 -10.46 3.58
C SER A 149 -10.02 -11.20 4.83
N PHE A 150 -9.19 -11.30 5.88
CA PHE A 150 -9.57 -11.89 7.15
C PHE A 150 -10.64 -11.05 7.87
N PHE A 151 -10.49 -9.73 7.89
CA PHE A 151 -11.50 -8.83 8.47
C PHE A 151 -12.86 -8.96 7.77
N VAL A 152 -12.88 -9.03 6.44
CA VAL A 152 -14.13 -9.23 5.68
C VAL A 152 -14.76 -10.58 5.99
N ALA A 153 -13.97 -11.65 6.05
CA ALA A 153 -14.47 -12.98 6.42
C ALA A 153 -15.09 -13.01 7.82
N GLN A 154 -14.44 -12.36 8.80
CA GLN A 154 -14.99 -12.19 10.15
C GLN A 154 -16.31 -11.43 10.14
N SER A 155 -16.38 -10.31 9.40
CA SER A 155 -17.58 -9.48 9.31
C SER A 155 -18.77 -10.25 8.74
N ILE A 156 -18.56 -11.05 7.68
CA ILE A 156 -19.60 -11.89 7.08
C ILE A 156 -20.15 -12.89 8.10
N LEU A 157 -19.26 -13.60 8.82
CA LEU A 157 -19.70 -14.60 9.80
C LEU A 157 -20.39 -13.99 11.01
N LYS A 158 -19.99 -12.78 11.42
CA LYS A 158 -20.69 -12.03 12.46
C LYS A 158 -22.11 -11.66 12.03
N LEU A 159 -22.32 -11.27 10.77
CA LEU A 159 -23.67 -11.03 10.23
C LEU A 159 -24.51 -12.31 10.18
N VAL A 160 -23.92 -13.45 9.79
CA VAL A 160 -24.63 -14.75 9.79
C VAL A 160 -25.06 -15.15 11.21
N THR A 161 -24.18 -14.96 12.19
CA THR A 161 -24.48 -15.26 13.61
C THR A 161 -25.58 -14.35 14.15
N LEU A 162 -25.64 -13.09 13.70
CA LEU A 162 -26.71 -12.16 14.08
C LEU A 162 -28.07 -12.56 13.49
N SER A 163 -28.08 -13.12 12.28
CA SER A 163 -29.32 -13.54 11.61
C SER A 163 -29.82 -14.92 12.04
N ASN A 164 -28.95 -15.79 12.54
CA ASN A 164 -29.28 -17.16 12.98
C ASN A 164 -28.70 -17.41 14.38
N GLU A 165 -29.57 -17.35 15.39
CA GLU A 165 -29.19 -17.54 16.80
C GLU A 165 -28.63 -18.94 17.12
N THR A 166 -28.91 -19.93 16.26
CA THR A 166 -28.44 -21.32 16.42
C THR A 166 -27.05 -21.57 15.83
N TYR A 167 -26.50 -20.62 15.07
CA TYR A 167 -25.21 -20.80 14.41
C TYR A 167 -24.05 -20.44 15.35
N VAL A 168 -23.23 -21.43 15.70
CA VAL A 168 -22.00 -21.21 16.47
C VAL A 168 -20.82 -21.04 15.52
N GLY A 169 -20.32 -19.81 15.40
CA GLY A 169 -19.15 -19.50 14.58
C GLY A 169 -17.89 -20.16 15.12
N GLN A 170 -17.36 -21.15 14.39
CA GLN A 170 -16.08 -21.80 14.68
C GLN A 170 -14.94 -21.19 13.84
N SER A 171 -13.70 -21.24 14.36
CA SER A 171 -12.53 -20.61 13.72
C SER A 171 -12.25 -21.13 12.31
N TRP A 172 -12.53 -22.40 12.02
CA TRP A 172 -12.31 -22.98 10.69
C TRP A 172 -13.30 -22.45 9.65
N HIS A 173 -14.51 -22.04 10.04
CA HIS A 173 -15.45 -21.38 9.13
C HIS A 173 -14.86 -20.07 8.60
N VAL A 174 -14.23 -19.28 9.47
CA VAL A 174 -13.56 -18.03 9.09
C VAL A 174 -12.46 -18.31 8.08
N TYR A 175 -11.65 -19.34 8.34
CA TYR A 175 -10.55 -19.71 7.47
C TYR A 175 -11.03 -20.11 6.06
N LEU A 176 -12.09 -20.90 5.95
CA LEU A 176 -12.66 -21.29 4.66
C LEU A 176 -13.23 -20.09 3.89
N VAL A 177 -13.97 -19.21 4.56
CA VAL A 177 -14.49 -17.97 3.93
C VAL A 177 -13.33 -17.08 3.49
N HIS A 178 -12.28 -16.97 4.29
CA HIS A 178 -11.08 -16.21 3.95
C HIS A 178 -10.40 -16.75 2.68
N ILE A 179 -10.17 -18.07 2.58
CA ILE A 179 -9.59 -18.68 1.37
C ILE A 179 -10.48 -18.46 0.15
N CYS A 180 -11.80 -18.61 0.31
CA CYS A 180 -12.75 -18.39 -0.76
C CYS A 180 -12.67 -16.95 -1.30
N LEU A 181 -12.68 -15.95 -0.41
CA LEU A 181 -12.54 -14.54 -0.78
C LEU A 181 -11.21 -14.26 -1.49
N CYS A 182 -10.10 -14.79 -0.97
CA CYS A 182 -8.79 -14.64 -1.60
C CYS A 182 -8.74 -15.26 -3.01
N THR A 183 -9.37 -16.43 -3.19
CA THR A 183 -9.42 -17.12 -4.49
C THR A 183 -10.26 -16.33 -5.50
N ILE A 184 -11.42 -15.82 -5.08
CA ILE A 184 -12.29 -14.98 -5.92
C ILE A 184 -11.54 -13.70 -6.31
N ALA A 185 -10.89 -13.03 -5.36
CA ALA A 185 -10.12 -11.82 -5.62
C ALA A 185 -8.97 -12.08 -6.61
N PHE A 186 -8.24 -13.19 -6.43
CA PHE A 186 -7.16 -13.60 -7.33
C PHE A 186 -7.67 -13.86 -8.76
N LEU A 187 -8.77 -14.61 -8.90
CA LEU A 187 -9.37 -14.91 -10.21
C LEU A 187 -9.89 -13.64 -10.89
N ALA A 188 -10.56 -12.75 -10.14
CA ALA A 188 -11.06 -11.49 -10.65
C ALA A 188 -9.92 -10.59 -11.15
N ALA A 189 -8.84 -10.47 -10.36
CA ALA A 189 -7.67 -9.68 -10.72
C ALA A 189 -6.91 -10.26 -11.93
N SER A 190 -6.79 -11.59 -12.01
CA SER A 190 -6.11 -12.27 -13.13
C SER A 190 -6.91 -12.17 -14.43
N ARG A 191 -8.24 -12.32 -14.37
CA ARG A 191 -9.08 -12.46 -15.56
C ARG A 191 -9.56 -11.13 -16.15
N PHE A 192 -9.71 -10.10 -15.32
CA PHE A 192 -10.27 -8.81 -15.74
C PHE A 192 -9.44 -7.60 -15.28
N PRO A 193 -8.15 -7.51 -15.65
CA PRO A 193 -7.30 -6.37 -15.24
C PRO A 193 -7.82 -5.02 -15.75
N ALA A 194 -8.51 -5.00 -16.90
CA ALA A 194 -9.11 -3.78 -17.45
C ALA A 194 -10.35 -3.30 -16.66
N ALA A 195 -11.07 -4.21 -16.00
CA ALA A 195 -12.26 -3.87 -15.22
C ALA A 195 -11.93 -3.31 -13.84
N LEU A 196 -10.73 -3.60 -13.31
CA LEU A 196 -10.28 -3.15 -11.99
C LEU A 196 -10.38 -1.64 -11.83
N GLY A 197 -10.02 -0.87 -12.86
CA GLY A 197 -10.12 0.60 -12.82
C GLY A 197 -11.54 1.09 -12.59
N SER A 198 -12.53 0.47 -13.23
CA SER A 198 -13.95 0.83 -13.07
C SER A 198 -14.48 0.40 -11.70
N ILE A 199 -14.12 -0.81 -11.25
CA ILE A 199 -14.54 -1.36 -9.95
C ILE A 199 -14.06 -0.46 -8.81
N VAL A 200 -12.81 0.03 -8.86
CA VAL A 200 -12.26 0.92 -7.82
C VAL A 200 -13.07 2.22 -7.71
N VAL A 201 -13.50 2.80 -8.83
CA VAL A 201 -14.33 4.03 -8.83
C VAL A 201 -15.73 3.74 -8.27
N SER A 202 -16.33 2.60 -8.58
CA SER A 202 -17.62 2.22 -8.00
C SER A 202 -17.52 2.00 -6.48
N VAL A 203 -16.44 1.34 -6.02
CA VAL A 203 -16.19 1.10 -4.59
C VAL A 203 -15.93 2.41 -3.85
N PHE A 204 -15.29 3.40 -4.48
CA PHE A 204 -15.12 4.74 -3.91
C PHE A 204 -16.46 5.39 -3.54
N TRP A 205 -17.37 5.48 -4.51
CA TRP A 205 -18.68 6.09 -4.29
C TRP A 205 -19.48 5.32 -3.24
N LEU A 206 -19.41 3.99 -3.28
CA LEU A 206 -20.02 3.14 -2.26
C LEU A 206 -19.44 3.45 -0.87
N SER A 207 -18.12 3.59 -0.73
CA SER A 207 -17.50 3.90 0.56
C SER A 207 -17.97 5.25 1.12
N ILE A 208 -18.09 6.29 0.29
CA ILE A 208 -18.61 7.59 0.73
C ILE A 208 -20.05 7.47 1.22
N ILE A 209 -20.90 6.77 0.47
CA ILE A 209 -22.30 6.57 0.85
C ILE A 209 -22.39 5.83 2.19
N VAL A 210 -21.61 4.75 2.35
CA VAL A 210 -21.61 3.96 3.59
C VAL A 210 -21.04 4.77 4.76
N PHE A 211 -20.04 5.62 4.55
CA PHE A 211 -19.52 6.52 5.58
C PHE A 211 -20.58 7.49 6.08
N ILE A 212 -21.28 8.17 5.17
CA ILE A 212 -22.36 9.11 5.51
C ILE A 212 -23.51 8.37 6.20
N ALA A 213 -23.92 7.22 5.66
CA ALA A 213 -24.97 6.41 6.25
C ALA A 213 -24.60 5.97 7.68
N SER A 214 -23.37 5.50 7.90
CA SER A 214 -22.89 5.08 9.22
C SER A 214 -22.90 6.22 10.22
N LEU A 215 -22.45 7.43 9.82
CA LEU A 215 -22.50 8.61 10.68
C LEU A 215 -23.92 9.00 11.06
N VAL A 216 -24.84 9.02 10.08
CA VAL A 216 -26.25 9.36 10.32
C VAL A 216 -26.90 8.31 11.22
N THR A 217 -26.69 7.02 10.98
CA THR A 217 -27.23 5.95 11.82
C THR A 217 -26.71 6.03 13.26
N LEU A 218 -25.41 6.23 13.46
CA LEU A 218 -24.85 6.38 14.81
C LEU A 218 -25.43 7.59 15.55
N LEU A 219 -25.65 8.71 14.85
CA LEU A 219 -26.16 9.93 15.47
C LEU A 219 -27.66 9.91 15.72
N ALA A 220 -28.44 9.22 14.87
CA ALA A 220 -29.89 9.15 14.95
C ALA A 220 -30.40 8.03 15.86
N VAL A 221 -29.69 6.90 15.94
CA VAL A 221 -30.13 5.71 16.72
C VAL A 221 -29.66 5.75 18.17
N GLN A 222 -28.57 6.45 18.49
CA GLN A 222 -28.06 6.52 19.86
C GLN A 222 -28.79 7.59 20.68
N GLU A 223 -29.68 7.15 21.57
CA GLU A 223 -30.40 8.02 22.51
C GLU A 223 -29.48 8.56 23.63
N VAL A 224 -28.50 7.78 24.07
CA VAL A 224 -27.56 8.15 25.14
C VAL A 224 -26.15 8.34 24.58
N LYS A 225 -25.64 9.57 24.65
CA LYS A 225 -24.28 9.91 24.20
C LYS A 225 -23.29 9.73 25.35
N GLN A 226 -22.10 9.22 25.06
CA GLN A 226 -21.04 9.04 26.05
C GLN A 226 -20.61 10.40 26.63
N PRO A 227 -20.38 10.51 27.96
CA PRO A 227 -20.01 11.77 28.59
C PRO A 227 -18.63 12.24 28.09
N SER A 228 -18.47 13.55 27.93
CA SER A 228 -17.21 14.15 27.44
C SER A 228 -16.00 13.75 28.28
N LYS A 229 -16.18 13.57 29.59
CA LYS A 229 -15.12 13.11 30.50
C LYS A 229 -14.62 11.70 30.15
N PHE A 230 -15.52 10.80 29.76
CA PHE A 230 -15.14 9.45 29.32
C PHE A 230 -14.37 9.49 28.00
N VAL A 231 -14.79 10.36 27.07
CA VAL A 231 -14.16 10.49 25.76
C VAL A 231 -12.76 11.12 25.84
N PHE A 232 -12.56 12.13 26.67
CA PHE A 232 -11.31 12.91 26.66
C PHE A 232 -10.36 12.60 27.82
N THR A 233 -10.84 12.08 28.95
CA THR A 233 -10.01 12.01 30.17
C THR A 233 -9.95 10.61 30.79
N GLU A 234 -10.94 9.76 30.57
CA GLU A 234 -11.01 8.46 31.23
C GLU A 234 -10.17 7.41 30.50
N PHE A 235 -8.97 7.16 31.02
CA PHE A 235 -8.10 6.11 30.54
C PHE A 235 -8.40 4.80 31.28
N THR A 236 -9.12 3.91 30.62
CA THR A 236 -9.41 2.57 31.14
C THR A 236 -8.63 1.54 30.35
N ASN A 237 -7.87 0.71 31.06
CA ASN A 237 -7.03 -0.31 30.48
C ASN A 237 -7.50 -1.69 30.95
N VAL A 238 -8.05 -2.46 30.02
CA VAL A 238 -8.49 -3.86 30.23
C VAL A 238 -7.57 -4.85 29.53
N SER A 239 -6.47 -4.37 28.93
CA SER A 239 -5.55 -5.19 28.13
C SER A 239 -4.61 -6.08 28.95
N GLY A 240 -4.49 -5.82 30.26
CA GLY A 240 -3.55 -6.53 31.15
C GLY A 240 -2.11 -6.01 31.11
N TRP A 241 -1.78 -5.09 30.21
CA TRP A 241 -0.46 -4.44 30.12
C TRP A 241 -0.37 -3.22 31.03
N THR A 242 0.85 -2.75 31.32
CA THR A 242 1.00 -1.46 32.02
C THR A 242 0.48 -0.31 31.15
N ASN A 243 0.01 0.76 31.77
CA ASN A 243 -0.69 1.85 31.07
C ASN A 243 0.13 2.48 29.93
N GLY A 244 1.46 2.55 30.08
CA GLY A 244 2.34 3.03 29.00
C GLY A 244 2.35 2.11 27.79
N TRP A 245 2.54 0.80 27.99
CA TRP A 245 2.52 -0.17 26.90
C TRP A 245 1.14 -0.28 26.24
N ALA A 246 0.07 -0.23 27.02
CA ALA A 246 -1.30 -0.21 26.50
C ALA A 246 -1.53 1.02 25.59
N ALA A 247 -1.10 2.20 26.02
CA ALA A 247 -1.20 3.41 25.20
C ALA A 247 -0.40 3.29 23.88
N MET A 248 0.79 2.68 23.90
CA MET A 248 1.58 2.45 22.68
C MET A 248 0.91 1.45 21.72
N ILE A 249 0.31 0.38 22.25
CA ILE A 249 -0.43 -0.61 21.45
C ILE A 249 -1.68 0.02 20.83
N GLY A 250 -2.42 0.81 21.60
CA GLY A 250 -3.58 1.56 21.11
C GLY A 250 -3.19 2.57 20.02
N LEU A 251 -2.10 3.31 20.22
CA LEU A 251 -1.55 4.24 19.23
C LEU A 251 -1.16 3.50 17.94
N ALA A 252 -0.44 2.38 18.03
CA ALA A 252 -0.05 1.59 16.88
C ALA A 252 -1.26 1.08 16.06
N SER A 253 -2.34 0.70 16.75
CA SER A 253 -3.60 0.33 16.09
C SER A 253 -4.25 1.53 15.39
N CYS A 254 -4.17 2.73 15.96
CA CYS A 254 -4.66 3.96 15.33
C CYS A 254 -3.85 4.34 14.08
N LEU A 255 -2.54 4.06 14.05
CA LEU A 255 -1.69 4.29 12.87
C LEU A 255 -2.14 3.48 11.65
N TRP A 256 -2.80 2.33 11.85
CA TRP A 256 -3.34 1.52 10.76
C TRP A 256 -4.33 2.29 9.86
N ALA A 257 -5.03 3.29 10.41
CA ALA A 257 -5.94 4.15 9.65
C ALA A 257 -5.23 4.96 8.54
N TYR A 258 -3.91 5.19 8.67
CA TYR A 258 -3.09 5.97 7.76
C TYR A 258 -2.22 5.09 6.84
N CYS A 259 -2.45 3.79 6.83
CA CYS A 259 -1.75 2.82 6.00
C CYS A 259 -2.05 3.04 4.50
N GLY A 260 -1.05 2.89 3.62
CA GLY A 260 -1.24 2.99 2.16
C GLY A 260 -0.91 4.35 1.52
N ILE A 261 -0.36 5.31 2.29
CA ILE A 261 0.12 6.61 1.75
C ILE A 261 1.16 6.41 0.64
N ASP A 262 1.98 5.37 0.75
CA ASP A 262 3.03 5.02 -0.20
C ASP A 262 2.50 4.69 -1.61
N ALA A 263 1.33 4.08 -1.70
CA ALA A 263 0.71 3.70 -2.97
C ALA A 263 0.31 4.91 -3.82
N ILE A 264 -0.06 6.01 -3.18
CA ILE A 264 -0.43 7.28 -3.84
C ILE A 264 0.82 7.93 -4.44
N MET A 265 1.93 7.90 -3.70
CA MET A 265 3.17 8.57 -4.11
C MET A 265 3.80 7.94 -5.35
N LEU A 266 3.73 6.61 -5.47
CA LEU A 266 4.14 5.87 -6.67
C LEU A 266 3.42 6.31 -7.96
N LYS A 267 2.19 6.83 -7.84
CA LYS A 267 1.36 7.22 -8.98
C LYS A 267 1.54 8.69 -9.39
N LEU A 268 2.21 9.51 -8.58
CA LEU A 268 2.49 10.93 -8.90
C LEU A 268 3.36 11.10 -10.16
N LYS A 269 4.17 10.10 -10.52
CA LYS A 269 4.96 10.10 -11.76
C LYS A 269 4.10 10.08 -13.05
N CYS A 270 2.83 9.69 -12.97
CA CYS A 270 1.89 9.83 -14.10
C CYS A 270 1.40 11.28 -14.32
N ILE A 271 1.86 12.24 -13.51
CA ILE A 271 1.36 13.62 -13.47
C ILE A 271 2.47 14.63 -13.78
N PHE A 272 3.68 14.42 -13.26
CA PHE A 272 4.84 15.27 -13.54
C PHE A 272 5.67 14.71 -14.68
#